data_AF-A0A9D8F8B1-F1
#
_entry.id   AF-A0A9D8F8B1-F1
#
_cell.length_a   1.000
_cell.length_b   1.000
_cell.length_c   1.000
_cell.angle_alpha   90.00
_cell.angle_beta   90.00
_cell.angle_gamma   90.00
#
_symmetry.space_group_name_H-M   'P 1'
#
loop_
_entity.id
_entity.type
_entity.pdbx_description
1 polymer ?
#
loop_
_entity_poly.entity_id
_entity_poly.type
_entity_poly.pdbx_seq_one_letter_code
_entity_poly.pdbx_strand_id
1 'polypeptide(L)'
;MASVIVRATAASPAAPATNDGFTESTAIRSFRRRMALSTICAFCAFCGHEFCGPSYAVHVSLEHQARDIAGAVRTAGGRALCVGGFVRDRLLGRPSKDLDMEVFGIPAQALLALLQSLGRVEPVGQAFPVYKFGDADVALPRRESKTGRGHKGFTVAGDPSMSFEEAARRRDFTINAIGWDPLTDEYLDPFDGRTDLERRTLRVVDRQTF
;
A
#
# COMPACT_ATOMS: atom_id res chain seq x y z
N MET A 1 -51.92 -51.77 -17.39
CA MET A 1 -50.67 -51.42 -18.09
C MET A 1 -50.85 -50.02 -18.67
N ALA A 2 -50.10 -49.04 -18.17
CA ALA A 2 -49.78 -47.67 -18.67
C ALA A 2 -50.87 -46.86 -19.41
N SER A 3 -51.41 -45.76 -18.83
CA SER A 3 -50.93 -44.36 -18.94
C SER A 3 -51.08 -43.74 -20.34
N VAL A 4 -51.92 -42.70 -20.49
CA VAL A 4 -51.57 -41.42 -21.14
C VAL A 4 -52.37 -40.28 -20.51
N ILE A 5 -51.65 -39.25 -20.09
CA ILE A 5 -52.08 -37.99 -19.48
C ILE A 5 -52.11 -36.87 -20.55
N VAL A 6 -53.17 -36.07 -20.50
CA VAL A 6 -53.31 -34.61 -20.71
C VAL A 6 -52.63 -33.93 -21.92
N ARG A 7 -53.47 -33.21 -22.68
CA ARG A 7 -53.13 -32.01 -23.46
C ARG A 7 -53.95 -30.83 -22.92
N ALA A 8 -53.32 -29.68 -22.69
CA ALA A 8 -53.78 -28.30 -22.98
C ALA A 8 -53.07 -27.31 -22.04
N THR A 9 -52.14 -26.53 -22.59
CA THR A 9 -52.20 -25.07 -22.81
C THR A 9 -51.69 -24.24 -21.63
N ALA A 10 -50.49 -23.70 -21.83
CA ALA A 10 -49.87 -22.67 -21.00
C ALA A 10 -50.37 -21.27 -21.42
N ALA A 11 -50.73 -20.46 -20.43
CA ALA A 11 -50.70 -18.99 -20.51
C ALA A 11 -50.29 -18.44 -19.13
N SER A 12 -49.38 -17.46 -19.17
CA SER A 12 -48.63 -16.84 -18.07
C SER A 12 -49.49 -16.26 -16.94
N PRO A 13 -48.96 -16.15 -15.70
CA PRO A 13 -48.62 -14.80 -15.25
C PRO A 13 -47.35 -14.67 -14.37
N ALA A 14 -46.69 -13.51 -14.52
CA ALA A 14 -45.93 -12.69 -13.56
C ALA A 14 -44.90 -13.29 -12.55
N ALA A 15 -43.79 -12.56 -12.42
CA ALA A 15 -42.54 -12.85 -11.69
C ALA A 15 -42.67 -13.14 -10.17
N PRO A 16 -41.61 -13.72 -9.57
CA PRO A 16 -40.82 -12.92 -8.62
C PRO A 16 -39.29 -13.16 -8.65
N ALA A 17 -38.60 -12.24 -7.98
CA ALA A 17 -37.16 -12.17 -7.77
C ALA A 17 -36.49 -13.49 -7.32
N THR A 18 -35.31 -13.78 -7.87
CA THR A 18 -34.41 -14.80 -7.35
C THR A 18 -33.08 -14.19 -6.89
N ASN A 19 -32.72 -14.69 -5.73
CA ASN A 19 -31.63 -14.38 -4.85
C ASN A 19 -30.44 -15.25 -5.25
N ASP A 20 -29.44 -14.68 -5.92
CA ASP A 20 -28.24 -15.45 -6.27
C ASP A 20 -27.16 -15.21 -5.20
N GLY A 21 -27.25 -16.07 -4.18
CA GLY A 21 -26.26 -16.20 -3.12
C GLY A 21 -24.91 -16.62 -3.70
N PHE A 22 -23.92 -15.75 -3.54
CA PHE A 22 -22.52 -16.14 -3.58
C PHE A 22 -22.21 -16.90 -2.29
N THR A 23 -22.10 -18.21 -2.37
CA THR A 23 -21.58 -19.05 -1.29
C THR A 23 -20.10 -18.73 -1.06
N GLU A 24 -19.79 -17.93 -0.03
CA GLU A 24 -18.43 -17.75 0.47
C GLU A 24 -17.87 -19.12 0.91
N SER A 25 -16.70 -19.47 0.38
CA SER A 25 -15.97 -20.68 0.75
C SER A 25 -15.73 -20.74 2.26
N THR A 26 -16.00 -21.89 2.88
CA THR A 26 -15.75 -22.19 4.29
C THR A 26 -14.33 -21.84 4.73
N ALA A 27 -13.36 -21.80 3.80
CA ALA A 27 -12.00 -21.35 4.05
C ALA A 27 -11.91 -19.85 4.45
N ILE A 28 -12.65 -18.97 3.77
CA ILE A 28 -12.69 -17.52 4.05
C ILE A 28 -13.39 -17.24 5.38
N ARG A 29 -14.44 -18.00 5.69
CA ARG A 29 -15.14 -17.92 6.99
C ARG A 29 -14.24 -18.39 8.15
N SER A 30 -13.37 -19.37 7.90
CA SER A 30 -12.37 -19.82 8.87
C SER A 30 -11.22 -18.83 9.06
N PHE A 31 -10.84 -18.10 8.00
CA PHE A 31 -9.82 -17.05 8.03
C PHE A 31 -10.31 -15.84 8.86
N ARG A 32 -11.54 -15.38 8.62
CA ARG A 32 -12.17 -14.30 9.42
C ARG A 32 -12.39 -14.68 10.88
N ARG A 33 -12.60 -15.97 11.20
CA ARG A 33 -12.78 -16.44 12.59
C ARG A 33 -11.46 -16.71 13.34
N ARG A 34 -10.34 -16.93 12.66
CA ARG A 34 -9.02 -17.07 13.31
C ARG A 34 -8.34 -15.74 13.63
N MET A 35 -8.75 -14.64 13.00
CA MET A 35 -8.27 -13.29 13.33
C MET A 35 -8.74 -12.76 14.70
N ALA A 36 -9.70 -13.44 15.35
CA ALA A 36 -10.33 -12.91 16.56
C ALA A 36 -9.70 -13.36 17.89
N LEU A 37 -8.70 -14.25 17.93
CA LEU A 37 -8.32 -14.87 19.22
C LEU A 37 -6.83 -15.15 19.50
N SER A 38 -5.86 -14.80 18.65
CA SER A 38 -4.46 -15.10 19.02
C SER A 38 -3.37 -14.28 18.31
N THR A 39 -3.56 -12.98 18.16
CA THR A 39 -2.42 -12.10 17.84
C THR A 39 -2.24 -11.11 18.98
N ILE A 40 -1.68 -11.63 20.07
CA ILE A 40 -0.97 -10.77 21.03
C ILE A 40 0.15 -10.14 20.21
N CYS A 41 -0.09 -8.88 19.83
CA CYS A 41 0.87 -8.07 19.11
C CYS A 41 2.19 -8.08 19.90
N ALA A 42 3.31 -8.33 19.24
CA ALA A 42 4.63 -8.30 19.88
C ALA A 42 4.96 -6.91 20.50
N PHE A 43 4.16 -5.88 20.16
CA PHE A 43 4.19 -4.54 20.75
C PHE A 43 3.29 -4.38 21.99
N CYS A 44 2.38 -5.33 22.26
CA CYS A 44 1.41 -5.25 23.35
C CYS A 44 1.97 -5.69 24.71
N ALA A 45 3.15 -6.33 24.76
CA ALA A 45 3.72 -6.81 26.02
C ALA A 45 3.99 -5.69 27.05
N PHE A 46 3.92 -4.42 26.64
CA PHE A 46 4.17 -3.25 27.50
C PHE A 46 2.97 -2.30 27.66
N CYS A 47 1.88 -2.49 26.90
CA CYS A 47 0.77 -1.54 26.90
C CYS A 47 -0.40 -2.09 27.74
N GLY A 48 -0.49 -1.64 28.99
CA GLY A 48 -1.58 -1.97 29.93
C GLY A 48 -2.93 -1.35 29.60
N HIS A 49 -3.30 -1.26 28.32
CA HIS A 49 -4.62 -0.78 27.88
C HIS A 49 -5.42 -1.94 27.28
N GLU A 50 -6.49 -2.33 27.96
CA GLU A 50 -7.43 -3.42 27.57
C GLU A 50 -8.13 -3.23 26.21
N PHE A 51 -7.89 -2.13 25.48
CA PHE A 51 -8.46 -1.90 24.16
C PHE A 51 -7.46 -1.18 23.25
N CYS A 52 -6.87 -1.91 22.30
CA CYS A 52 -6.29 -1.29 21.11
C CYS A 52 -7.43 -0.67 20.30
N GLY A 53 -7.53 0.66 20.33
CA GLY A 53 -8.59 1.40 19.65
C GLY A 53 -8.58 1.23 18.12
N PRO A 54 -9.63 1.68 17.42
CA PRO A 54 -9.81 1.49 15.98
C PRO A 54 -8.62 1.99 15.13
N SER A 55 -7.92 3.04 15.57
CA SER A 55 -6.73 3.56 14.88
C SER A 55 -5.55 2.58 14.88
N TYR A 56 -5.42 1.74 15.92
CA TYR A 56 -4.37 0.73 16.00
C TYR A 56 -4.65 -0.43 15.04
N ALA A 57 -5.91 -0.86 14.94
CA ALA A 57 -6.33 -1.88 13.98
C ALA A 57 -6.07 -1.44 12.52
N VAL A 58 -6.30 -0.17 12.20
CA VAL A 58 -5.97 0.40 10.88
C VAL A 58 -4.47 0.34 10.61
N HIS A 59 -3.63 0.77 11.55
CA HIS A 59 -2.17 0.70 11.39
C HIS A 59 -1.67 -0.74 11.15
N VAL A 60 -2.20 -1.72 11.90
CA VAL A 60 -1.88 -3.14 11.70
C VAL A 60 -2.34 -3.63 10.32
N SER A 61 -3.47 -3.14 9.81
CA SER A 61 -3.94 -3.45 8.45
C SER A 61 -2.99 -2.92 7.38
N LEU A 62 -2.52 -1.68 7.52
CA LEU A 62 -1.57 -1.06 6.58
C LEU A 62 -0.23 -1.81 6.55
N GLU A 63 0.31 -2.23 7.70
CA GLU A 63 1.54 -3.01 7.71
C GLU A 63 1.41 -4.38 7.01
N HIS A 64 0.26 -5.06 7.14
CA HIS A 64 0.03 -6.30 6.39
C HIS A 64 -0.01 -6.03 4.89
N GLN A 65 -0.73 -4.99 4.48
CA GLN A 65 -0.80 -4.59 3.08
C GLN A 65 0.57 -4.23 2.51
N ALA A 66 1.40 -3.52 3.27
CA ALA A 66 2.77 -3.20 2.90
C ALA A 66 3.63 -4.46 2.69
N ARG A 67 3.48 -5.47 3.57
CA ARG A 67 4.18 -6.75 3.45
C ARG A 67 3.72 -7.55 2.22
N ASP A 68 2.42 -7.57 1.92
CA ASP A 68 1.87 -8.26 0.75
C ASP A 68 2.40 -7.66 -0.55
N ILE A 69 2.34 -6.32 -0.68
CA ILE A 69 2.88 -5.61 -1.84
C ILE A 69 4.39 -5.85 -1.96
N ALA A 70 5.14 -5.70 -0.86
CA ALA A 70 6.58 -5.88 -0.88
C ALA A 70 7.00 -7.31 -1.22
N GLY A 71 6.27 -8.32 -0.74
CA GLY A 71 6.51 -9.73 -1.07
C GLY A 71 6.30 -10.02 -2.56
N ALA A 72 5.24 -9.47 -3.14
CA ALA A 72 5.00 -9.57 -4.58
C ALA A 72 6.09 -8.86 -5.38
N VAL A 73 6.43 -7.62 -5.03
CA VAL A 73 7.51 -6.85 -5.67
C VAL A 73 8.85 -7.58 -5.58
N ARG A 74 9.17 -8.17 -4.43
CA ARG A 74 10.39 -8.98 -4.22
C ARG A 74 10.43 -10.19 -5.16
N THR A 75 9.31 -10.86 -5.34
CA THR A 75 9.19 -12.01 -6.26
C THR A 75 9.42 -11.60 -7.72
N ALA A 76 9.07 -10.37 -8.07
CA ALA A 76 9.35 -9.80 -9.39
C ALA A 76 10.78 -9.22 -9.54
N GLY A 77 11.66 -9.40 -8.55
CA GLY A 77 13.04 -8.92 -8.57
C GLY A 77 13.22 -7.46 -8.12
N GLY A 78 12.18 -6.81 -7.61
CA GLY A 78 12.23 -5.44 -7.10
C GLY A 78 12.46 -5.34 -5.59
N ARG A 79 12.39 -4.11 -5.09
CA ARG A 79 12.35 -3.76 -3.67
C ARG A 79 11.27 -2.70 -3.44
N ALA A 80 10.35 -2.92 -2.50
CA ALA A 80 9.37 -1.92 -2.10
C ALA A 80 9.71 -1.39 -0.71
N LEU A 81 9.75 -0.08 -0.54
CA LEU A 81 10.02 0.59 0.72
C LEU A 81 8.82 1.45 1.10
N CYS A 82 8.38 1.38 2.36
CA CYS A 82 7.47 2.37 2.90
C CYS A 82 8.26 3.65 3.17
N VAL A 83 7.65 4.81 2.96
CA VAL A 83 8.33 6.10 2.98
C VAL A 83 7.46 7.20 3.60
N GLY A 84 8.04 8.36 3.87
CA GLY A 84 7.28 9.57 4.23
C GLY A 84 6.63 9.52 5.61
N GLY A 85 5.40 10.04 5.69
CA GLY A 85 4.68 10.22 6.95
C GLY A 85 4.42 8.91 7.68
N PHE A 86 4.16 7.82 6.94
CA PHE A 86 3.96 6.49 7.51
C PHE A 86 5.15 6.05 8.36
N VAL A 87 6.38 6.18 7.83
CA VAL A 87 7.61 5.75 8.52
C VAL A 87 7.87 6.60 9.76
N ARG A 88 7.70 7.92 9.65
CA ARG A 88 7.83 8.85 10.78
C ARG A 88 6.86 8.50 11.90
N ASP A 89 5.59 8.33 11.57
CA ASP A 89 4.53 8.06 12.55
C ASP A 89 4.72 6.68 13.19
N ARG A 90 5.15 5.67 12.42
CA ARG A 90 5.57 4.36 12.95
C ARG A 90 6.69 4.49 13.98
N LEU A 91 7.73 5.26 13.68
CA LEU A 91 8.85 5.51 14.61
C LEU A 91 8.41 6.24 15.88
N LEU A 92 7.35 7.07 15.80
CA LEU A 92 6.75 7.75 16.95
C LEU A 92 5.72 6.89 17.71
N GLY A 93 5.45 5.65 17.26
CA GLY A 93 4.39 4.80 17.82
C GLY A 93 2.98 5.38 17.62
N ARG A 94 2.76 6.14 16.55
CA ARG A 94 1.49 6.78 16.21
C ARG A 94 0.80 6.06 15.06
N PRO A 95 -0.54 5.96 15.07
CA PRO A 95 -1.27 5.39 13.95
C PRO A 95 -1.19 6.30 12.72
N SER A 96 -0.86 5.72 11.57
CA SER A 96 -0.93 6.37 10.26
C SER A 96 -2.23 6.02 9.55
N LYS A 97 -2.66 6.91 8.67
CA LYS A 97 -3.86 6.73 7.83
C LYS A 97 -3.53 6.42 6.38
N ASP A 98 -2.34 6.86 5.94
CA ASP A 98 -1.89 6.76 4.56
C ASP A 98 -0.62 5.91 4.51
N LEU A 99 -0.56 4.97 3.58
CA LEU A 99 0.61 4.12 3.33
C LEU A 99 1.24 4.51 2.00
N ASP A 100 2.35 5.25 2.06
CA ASP A 100 3.14 5.58 0.88
C ASP A 100 4.24 4.54 0.67
N MET A 101 4.29 3.94 -0.52
CA MET A 101 5.32 2.98 -0.92
C MET A 101 6.05 3.41 -2.17
N GLU A 102 7.37 3.25 -2.16
CA GLU A 102 8.26 3.52 -3.27
C GLU A 102 8.92 2.21 -3.74
N VAL A 103 8.81 1.92 -5.04
CA VAL A 103 9.22 0.64 -5.63
C VAL A 103 10.41 0.80 -6.56
N PHE A 104 11.45 0.02 -6.30
CA PHE A 104 12.73 0.01 -6.99
C PHE A 104 12.93 -1.30 -7.74
N GLY A 105 13.74 -1.27 -8.80
CA GLY A 105 14.19 -2.47 -9.51
C GLY A 105 13.20 -3.10 -10.51
N ILE A 106 11.98 -2.57 -10.65
CA ILE A 106 11.01 -3.04 -11.66
C ILE A 106 10.42 -1.89 -12.48
N PRO A 107 10.15 -2.08 -13.79
CA PRO A 107 9.58 -1.04 -14.64
C PRO A 107 8.09 -0.81 -14.32
N ALA A 108 7.59 0.39 -14.65
CA ALA A 108 6.21 0.81 -14.38
C ALA A 108 5.16 -0.17 -14.89
N GLN A 109 5.34 -0.69 -16.10
CA GLN A 109 4.43 -1.66 -16.70
C GLN A 109 4.37 -2.97 -15.90
N ALA A 110 5.51 -3.45 -15.40
CA ALA A 110 5.57 -4.66 -14.59
C ALA A 110 4.95 -4.44 -13.21
N LEU A 111 5.20 -3.28 -12.59
CA LEU A 111 4.57 -2.90 -11.33
C LEU A 111 3.05 -2.83 -11.45
N LEU A 112 2.53 -2.19 -12.50
CA LEU A 112 1.08 -2.11 -12.74
C LEU A 112 0.46 -3.51 -12.90
N ALA A 113 1.05 -4.36 -13.74
CA ALA A 113 0.56 -5.73 -13.95
C ALA A 113 0.60 -6.56 -12.66
N LEU A 114 1.66 -6.39 -11.86
CA LEU A 114 1.81 -7.03 -10.57
C LEU A 114 0.71 -6.59 -9.59
N LEU A 115 0.51 -5.29 -9.41
CA LEU A 115 -0.53 -4.77 -8.52
C LEU A 115 -1.94 -5.21 -8.97
N GLN A 116 -2.20 -5.22 -10.28
CA GLN A 116 -3.45 -5.71 -10.85
C GLN A 116 -3.70 -7.20 -10.58
N SER A 117 -2.63 -8.00 -10.48
CA SER A 117 -2.73 -9.42 -10.11
C SER A 117 -3.08 -9.63 -8.64
N LEU A 118 -2.76 -8.66 -7.77
CA LEU A 118 -3.08 -8.69 -6.35
C LEU A 118 -4.49 -8.16 -6.07
N GLY A 119 -5.04 -7.29 -6.93
CA GLY A 119 -6.35 -6.70 -6.73
C GLY A 119 -6.62 -5.47 -7.59
N ARG A 120 -7.63 -4.68 -7.20
CA ARG A 120 -8.03 -3.46 -7.92
C ARG A 120 -6.97 -2.37 -7.76
N VAL A 121 -6.55 -1.80 -8.89
CA VAL A 121 -5.59 -0.71 -8.96
C VAL A 121 -6.20 0.45 -9.72
N GLU A 122 -6.07 1.65 -9.16
CA GLU A 122 -6.48 2.88 -9.82
C GLU A 122 -5.24 3.74 -10.11
N PRO A 123 -4.86 3.93 -11.39
CA PRO A 123 -3.79 4.85 -11.73
C PRO A 123 -4.27 6.29 -11.51
N VAL A 124 -3.54 7.04 -10.69
CA VAL A 124 -3.82 8.44 -10.39
C VAL A 124 -2.70 9.31 -10.95
N GLY A 125 -3.09 10.30 -11.78
CA GLY A 125 -2.19 11.28 -12.36
C GLY A 125 -1.87 11.03 -13.84
N GLN A 126 -2.09 12.03 -14.70
CA GLN A 126 -1.72 11.96 -16.12
C GLN A 126 -0.22 12.12 -16.36
N ALA A 127 0.51 12.74 -15.41
CA ALA A 127 1.93 13.05 -15.52
C ALA A 127 2.83 12.10 -14.70
N PHE A 128 2.27 11.33 -13.77
CA PHE A 128 2.99 10.44 -12.87
C PHE A 128 2.11 9.26 -12.50
N PRO A 129 2.50 8.01 -12.78
CA PRO A 129 1.72 6.87 -12.34
C PRO A 129 1.96 6.64 -10.84
N VAL A 130 1.09 7.22 -10.00
CA VAL A 130 0.87 6.71 -8.66
C VAL A 130 -0.25 5.67 -8.76
N TYR A 131 0.00 4.47 -8.27
CA TYR A 131 -0.96 3.38 -8.28
C TYR A 131 -1.63 3.28 -6.93
N LYS A 132 -2.93 3.60 -6.86
CA LYS A 132 -3.73 3.36 -5.65
C LYS A 132 -4.11 1.89 -5.58
N PHE A 133 -3.72 1.23 -4.51
CA PHE A 133 -4.06 -0.15 -4.20
C PHE A 133 -4.57 -0.20 -2.76
N GLY A 134 -5.88 -0.36 -2.57
CA GLY A 134 -6.50 -0.24 -1.25
C GLY A 134 -6.18 1.12 -0.60
N ASP A 135 -5.64 1.11 0.62
CA ASP A 135 -5.19 2.30 1.36
C ASP A 135 -3.71 2.65 1.11
N ALA A 136 -3.07 1.99 0.12
CA ALA A 136 -1.67 2.19 -0.24
C ALA A 136 -1.54 3.00 -1.54
N ASP A 137 -0.68 4.02 -1.50
CA ASP A 137 -0.23 4.76 -2.66
C ASP A 137 1.16 4.24 -3.07
N VAL A 138 1.23 3.54 -4.20
CA VAL A 138 2.46 2.89 -4.68
C VAL A 138 3.02 3.64 -5.87
N ALA A 139 4.28 4.07 -5.79
CA ALA A 139 4.94 4.83 -6.85
C ALA A 139 6.34 4.29 -7.15
N LEU A 140 6.86 4.66 -8.32
CA LEU A 140 8.28 4.50 -8.65
C LEU A 140 9.07 5.77 -8.27
N PRO A 141 10.38 5.63 -7.99
CA PRO A 141 11.27 6.78 -7.92
C PRO A 141 11.18 7.53 -9.23
N ARG A 142 11.02 8.84 -9.15
CA ARG A 142 11.01 9.72 -10.31
C ARG A 142 12.43 10.15 -10.64
N ARG A 143 12.75 10.52 -11.87
CA ARG A 143 13.88 11.43 -12.15
C ARG A 143 13.31 12.71 -12.75
N GLU A 144 13.51 13.83 -12.07
CA GLU A 144 13.08 15.13 -12.61
C GLU A 144 14.13 15.60 -13.60
N SER A 145 13.81 15.56 -14.90
CA SER A 145 14.62 16.22 -15.92
C SER A 145 14.04 17.60 -16.20
N LYS A 146 14.81 18.65 -15.89
CA LYS A 146 14.51 20.03 -16.32
C LYS A 146 14.81 20.15 -17.82
N THR A 147 13.92 19.66 -18.67
CA THR A 147 14.04 19.83 -20.12
C THR A 147 13.36 21.14 -20.55
N GLY A 148 14.12 22.26 -20.49
CA GLY A 148 13.81 23.48 -21.25
C GLY A 148 13.69 24.80 -20.45
N ARG A 149 14.03 25.92 -21.11
CA ARG A 149 13.74 27.29 -20.64
C ARG A 149 12.22 27.53 -20.70
N GLY A 150 11.53 27.41 -19.57
CA GLY A 150 10.11 27.77 -19.41
C GLY A 150 9.39 26.90 -18.37
N HIS A 151 8.40 27.47 -17.67
CA HIS A 151 7.64 26.84 -16.56
C HIS A 151 6.66 25.71 -16.97
N LYS A 152 6.90 24.96 -18.05
CA LYS A 152 5.98 23.91 -18.55
C LYS A 152 6.67 22.70 -19.19
N GLY A 153 7.72 22.15 -18.58
CA GLY A 153 8.43 21.02 -19.20
C GLY A 153 9.25 20.16 -18.25
N PHE A 154 8.59 19.52 -17.28
CA PHE A 154 9.21 18.42 -16.54
C PHE A 154 8.82 17.11 -17.23
N THR A 155 9.77 16.49 -17.92
CA THR A 155 9.60 15.09 -18.37
C THR A 155 9.98 14.23 -17.18
N VAL A 156 8.98 13.68 -16.50
CA VAL A 156 9.20 12.77 -15.37
C VAL A 156 9.04 11.35 -15.84
N ALA A 157 10.18 10.67 -16.01
CA ALA A 157 10.22 9.23 -16.17
C ALA A 157 10.42 8.59 -14.78
N GLY A 158 9.70 7.51 -14.50
CA GLY A 158 10.04 6.62 -13.40
C GLY A 158 11.43 6.02 -13.65
N ASP A 159 12.33 6.15 -12.69
CA ASP A 159 13.69 5.62 -12.73
C ASP A 159 13.80 4.51 -11.67
N PRO A 160 13.44 3.27 -12.01
CA PRO A 160 13.51 2.15 -11.07
C PRO A 160 14.94 1.78 -10.68
N SER A 161 15.96 2.32 -11.37
CA SER A 161 17.38 2.10 -11.08
C SER A 161 17.95 3.10 -10.08
N MET A 162 17.18 4.12 -9.73
CA MET A 162 17.60 5.16 -8.79
C MET A 162 17.84 4.58 -7.40
N SER A 163 18.87 5.07 -6.72
CA SER A 163 19.10 4.71 -5.31
C SER A 163 18.03 5.31 -4.39
N PHE A 164 17.78 4.67 -3.25
CA PHE A 164 16.90 5.25 -2.23
C PHE A 164 17.42 6.61 -1.73
N GLU A 165 18.74 6.78 -1.62
CA GLU A 165 19.34 8.05 -1.20
C GLU A 165 19.00 9.20 -2.14
N GLU A 166 19.12 9.00 -3.46
CA GLU A 166 18.75 10.01 -4.47
C GLU A 166 17.25 10.31 -4.46
N ALA A 167 16.40 9.31 -4.19
CA ALA A 167 14.98 9.49 -4.01
C ALA A 167 14.64 10.30 -2.75
N ALA A 168 15.23 9.92 -1.62
CA ALA A 168 15.06 10.57 -0.33
C ALA A 168 15.58 12.02 -0.34
N ARG A 169 16.63 12.33 -1.11
CA ARG A 169 17.23 13.67 -1.22
C ARG A 169 16.25 14.77 -1.65
N ARG A 170 15.18 14.37 -2.35
CA ARG A 170 14.20 15.27 -2.97
C ARG A 170 12.98 15.49 -2.10
N ARG A 171 12.98 14.93 -0.89
CA ARG A 171 11.95 15.15 0.12
C ARG A 171 12.24 16.45 0.87
N ASP A 172 11.22 16.92 1.56
CA ASP A 172 11.24 18.19 2.27
C ASP A 172 12.15 18.15 3.50
N PHE A 173 11.84 17.27 4.44
CA PHE A 173 12.47 17.17 5.75
C PHE A 173 13.12 15.80 5.96
N THR A 174 14.22 15.77 6.70
CA THR A 174 14.97 14.56 7.04
C THR A 174 14.10 13.49 7.70
N ILE A 175 13.20 13.90 8.60
CA ILE A 175 12.24 13.01 9.27
C ILE A 175 11.25 12.33 8.32
N ASN A 176 11.02 12.89 7.13
CA ASN A 176 10.17 12.30 6.09
C ASN A 176 11.01 11.55 5.02
N ALA A 177 12.34 11.59 5.12
CA ALA A 177 13.31 11.01 4.19
C ALA A 177 13.86 9.65 4.67
N ILE A 178 13.12 8.99 5.56
CA ILE A 178 13.42 7.67 6.10
C ILE A 178 12.60 6.63 5.32
N GLY A 179 13.24 5.54 4.91
CA GLY A 179 12.61 4.38 4.30
C GLY A 179 12.52 3.23 5.30
N TRP A 180 11.48 2.41 5.18
CA TRP A 180 11.32 1.18 5.95
C TRP A 180 11.04 0.01 5.00
N ASP A 181 11.81 -1.06 5.12
CA ASP A 181 11.61 -2.29 4.36
C ASP A 181 10.69 -3.25 5.16
N PRO A 182 9.43 -3.45 4.73
CA PRO A 182 8.47 -4.26 5.49
C PRO A 182 8.82 -5.75 5.56
N LEU A 183 9.73 -6.24 4.69
CA LEU A 183 10.15 -7.64 4.68
C LEU A 183 11.32 -7.92 5.61
N THR A 184 12.24 -6.96 5.76
CA THR A 184 13.44 -7.11 6.61
C THR A 184 13.35 -6.36 7.92
N ASP A 185 12.35 -5.49 8.08
CA ASP A 185 12.21 -4.52 9.18
C ASP A 185 13.39 -3.53 9.27
N GLU A 186 14.16 -3.38 8.19
CA GLU A 186 15.30 -2.47 8.08
C GLU A 186 14.84 -1.02 7.83
N TYR A 187 15.53 -0.07 8.46
CA TYR A 187 15.35 1.36 8.18
C TYR A 187 16.50 1.91 7.35
N LEU A 188 16.16 2.59 6.26
CA LEU A 188 17.11 3.31 5.40
C LEU A 188 17.01 4.79 5.75
N ASP A 189 18.07 5.33 6.34
CA ASP A 189 18.10 6.73 6.80
C ASP A 189 19.40 7.45 6.37
N PRO A 190 19.53 7.80 5.08
CA PRO A 190 20.75 8.44 4.56
C PRO A 190 20.94 9.87 5.07
N PHE A 191 19.91 10.51 5.63
CA PHE A 191 19.93 11.92 6.04
C PHE A 191 19.81 12.13 7.55
N ASP A 192 19.96 11.08 8.37
CA ASP A 192 19.91 11.14 9.83
C ASP A 192 18.59 11.69 10.39
N GLY A 193 17.48 11.33 9.73
CA GLY A 193 16.13 11.70 10.12
C GLY A 193 15.70 11.11 11.46
N ARG A 194 16.19 9.93 11.84
CA ARG A 194 15.90 9.31 13.15
C ARG A 194 16.46 10.13 14.30
N THR A 195 17.70 10.62 14.17
CA THR A 195 18.32 11.51 15.16
C THR A 195 17.58 12.84 15.24
N ASP A 196 17.16 13.41 14.10
CA ASP A 196 16.36 14.64 14.09
C ASP A 196 14.99 14.43 14.76
N LEU A 197 14.38 13.24 14.59
CA LEU A 197 13.12 12.87 15.23
C LEU A 197 13.27 12.80 16.75
N GLU A 198 14.34 12.17 17.25
CA GLU A 198 14.68 12.11 18.67
C GLU A 198 14.91 13.50 19.26
N ARG A 199 15.61 14.37 18.52
CA ARG A 199 15.89 15.76 18.90
C ARG A 199 14.74 16.72 18.65
N ARG A 200 13.62 16.24 18.10
CA ARG A 200 12.46 17.07 17.70
C ARG A 200 12.86 18.25 16.80
N THR A 201 13.81 18.01 15.90
CA THR A 201 14.36 19.01 14.99
C THR A 201 13.74 18.85 13.60
N LEU A 202 13.24 19.94 13.03
CA LEU A 202 12.76 19.97 11.65
C LEU A 202 13.88 20.51 10.75
N ARG A 203 14.57 19.62 10.04
CA ARG A 203 15.71 19.95 9.18
C ARG A 203 15.39 19.60 7.73
N VAL A 204 15.67 20.52 6.80
CA VAL A 204 15.56 20.27 5.36
C VAL A 204 16.57 19.24 4.89
N VAL A 205 16.19 18.39 3.94
CA VAL A 205 17.09 17.36 3.39
C VAL A 205 18.23 17.99 2.60
N ASP A 206 17.89 18.92 1.70
CA ASP A 206 18.85 19.65 0.89
C ASP A 206 18.52 21.15 0.86
N ARG A 207 19.50 21.96 1.28
CA ARG A 207 19.42 23.43 1.28
C ARG A 207 19.44 24.04 -0.12
N GLN A 208 19.74 23.28 -1.16
CA GLN A 208 19.68 23.78 -2.55
C GLN A 208 18.31 23.57 -3.19
N THR A 209 17.45 22.75 -2.56
CA THR A 209 16.11 22.41 -3.07
C THR A 209 15.03 23.29 -2.44
N PHE A 210 15.36 24.02 -1.36
CA PHE A 210 14.51 24.97 -0.62
C PHE A 210 15.26 26.29 -0.40
#